data_AF-A0A2V7HWM3-F1
#
_entry.id   AF-A0A2V7HWM3-F1
#
_cell.length_a   1.000
_cell.length_b   1.000
_cell.length_c   1.000
_cell.angle_alpha   90.00
_cell.angle_beta   90.00
_cell.angle_gamma   90.00
#
_symmetry.space_group_name_H-M   'P 1'
#
loop_
_entity.id
_entity.type
_entity.pdbx_description
1 polymer ?
#
loop_
_entity_poly.entity_id
_entity_poly.type
_entity_poly.pdbx_seq_one_letter_code
_entity_poly.pdbx_strand_id
1 'polypeptide(L)'
;MLAVGTGIVIAAWLGASMPRAGAQAPERLGKVNFPTSCSPALQAQFERAVALEHSFWFGEAIKGFNAVAQADPSCGIAHWGAAVAWLGNPLAGPPVARAKAAGAKTQREQDYIAAIETFYTDAEKVDHKTRAVAYEKAMEALAQKYPSDLEASIFYALALNATLNPNDKTYANQLKAASILE
;
A
#
# COMPACT_ATOMS: atom_id res chain seq x y z
N MET A 1 35.64 -69.45 19.94
CA MET A 1 35.04 -68.68 21.05
C MET A 1 35.91 -67.44 21.21
N LEU A 2 35.50 -66.20 21.02
CA LEU A 2 34.20 -65.54 21.15
C LEU A 2 33.99 -64.53 20.01
N ALA A 3 32.74 -64.43 19.55
CA ALA A 3 32.26 -63.39 18.65
C ALA A 3 32.06 -62.07 19.42
N VAL A 4 32.49 -60.94 18.84
CA VAL A 4 32.08 -59.61 19.28
C VAL A 4 31.22 -59.03 18.17
N GLY A 5 29.92 -58.95 18.44
CA GLY A 5 28.95 -58.26 17.60
C GLY A 5 28.48 -56.95 18.21
N THR A 6 27.63 -56.26 17.44
CA THR A 6 26.77 -55.11 17.78
C THR A 6 27.47 -53.74 17.95
N GLY A 7 27.05 -52.66 17.27
CA GLY A 7 25.89 -52.47 16.41
C GLY A 7 25.95 -51.10 15.70
N ILE A 8 25.42 -51.06 14.47
CA ILE A 8 25.24 -49.82 13.71
C ILE A 8 23.93 -49.18 14.18
N VAL A 9 24.01 -47.99 14.78
CA VAL A 9 22.83 -47.16 15.07
C VAL A 9 22.44 -46.46 13.77
N ILE A 10 21.41 -46.97 13.08
CA ILE A 10 20.77 -46.26 11.98
C ILE A 10 19.88 -45.18 12.59
N ALA A 11 20.36 -43.94 12.61
CA ALA A 11 19.52 -42.78 12.91
C ALA A 11 18.53 -42.60 11.76
N ALA A 12 17.31 -43.11 11.93
CA ALA A 12 16.19 -42.85 11.04
C ALA A 12 15.83 -41.36 11.17
N TRP A 13 16.26 -40.56 10.21
CA TRP A 13 15.74 -39.20 10.01
C TRP A 13 14.27 -39.34 9.58
N LEU A 14 13.37 -39.18 10.55
CA LEU A 14 11.97 -38.90 10.28
C LEU A 14 11.92 -37.58 9.52
N GLY A 15 11.79 -37.66 8.19
CA GLY A 15 11.48 -36.52 7.36
C GLY A 15 10.16 -35.93 7.84
N ALA A 16 10.22 -34.83 8.59
CA ALA A 16 9.06 -34.02 8.89
C ALA A 16 8.54 -33.48 7.56
N SER A 17 7.47 -34.10 7.06
CA SER A 17 6.70 -33.56 5.95
C SER A 17 6.17 -32.20 6.38
N MET A 18 6.76 -31.13 5.84
CA MET A 18 6.20 -29.78 5.97
C MET A 18 4.74 -29.84 5.50
N PRO A 19 3.79 -29.29 6.27
CA PRO A 19 2.42 -29.21 5.82
C PRO A 19 2.40 -28.43 4.51
N ARG A 20 1.84 -29.03 3.45
CA ARG A 20 1.45 -28.30 2.23
C ARG A 20 0.65 -27.09 2.71
N ALA A 21 1.03 -25.89 2.26
CA ALA A 21 0.21 -24.69 2.45
C ALA A 21 -1.23 -25.05 2.04
N GLY A 22 -2.11 -25.15 3.03
CA GLY A 22 -3.51 -25.51 2.80
C GLY A 22 -4.11 -24.52 1.82
N ALA A 23 -5.03 -24.98 0.98
CA ALA A 23 -5.78 -24.11 0.08
C ALA A 23 -6.30 -22.91 0.89
N GLN A 24 -5.78 -21.73 0.58
CA GLN A 24 -6.11 -20.52 1.30
C GLN A 24 -7.58 -20.25 1.05
N ALA A 25 -8.35 -20.00 2.11
CA ALA A 25 -9.76 -19.67 1.98
C ALA A 25 -9.91 -18.53 0.94
N PRO A 26 -10.94 -18.55 0.09
CA PRO A 26 -11.10 -17.53 -0.94
C PRO A 26 -11.10 -16.15 -0.29
N GLU A 27 -10.23 -15.29 -0.81
CA GLU A 27 -10.07 -13.92 -0.34
C GLU A 27 -11.40 -13.16 -0.49
N ARG A 28 -11.79 -12.43 0.57
CA ARG A 28 -13.01 -11.62 0.61
C ARG A 28 -12.64 -10.16 0.81
N LEU A 29 -12.30 -9.50 -0.28
CA LEU A 29 -12.06 -8.06 -0.31
C LEU A 29 -13.29 -7.32 -0.84
N GLY A 30 -13.38 -6.03 -0.52
CA GLY A 30 -14.31 -5.13 -1.19
C GLY A 30 -13.98 -4.94 -2.67
N LYS A 31 -14.92 -4.35 -3.42
CA LYS A 31 -14.70 -3.99 -4.83
C LYS A 31 -14.12 -2.58 -4.92
N VAL A 32 -12.97 -2.45 -5.57
CA VAL A 32 -12.36 -1.17 -5.92
C VAL A 32 -12.61 -0.88 -7.40
N ASN A 33 -12.76 0.39 -7.75
CA ASN A 33 -12.71 0.87 -9.14
C ASN A 33 -11.68 2.00 -9.19
N PHE A 34 -10.47 1.70 -9.65
CA PHE A 34 -9.39 2.68 -9.77
C PHE A 34 -8.87 2.68 -11.20
N PRO A 35 -9.42 3.51 -12.10
CA PRO A 35 -8.96 3.56 -13.49
C PRO A 35 -7.49 3.96 -13.57
N THR A 36 -6.69 3.19 -14.31
CA THR A 36 -5.27 3.47 -14.56
C THR A 36 -4.96 3.51 -16.06
N SER A 37 -3.83 4.12 -16.41
CA SER A 37 -3.23 4.14 -17.74
C SER A 37 -2.21 3.02 -17.98
N CYS A 38 -2.13 2.09 -17.03
CA CYS A 38 -1.32 0.89 -17.11
C CYS A 38 -1.91 -0.08 -18.14
N SER A 39 -1.20 -1.18 -18.41
CA SER A 39 -1.72 -2.25 -19.25
C SER A 39 -3.12 -2.70 -18.77
N PRO A 40 -4.15 -2.74 -19.64
CA PRO A 40 -5.50 -3.17 -19.25
C PRO A 40 -5.54 -4.57 -18.62
N ALA A 41 -4.60 -5.45 -18.98
CA ALA A 41 -4.48 -6.78 -18.40
C ALA A 41 -4.10 -6.78 -16.91
N LEU A 42 -3.57 -5.66 -16.39
CA LEU A 42 -3.14 -5.49 -15.00
C LEU A 42 -4.17 -4.76 -14.13
N GLN A 43 -5.29 -4.28 -14.70
CA GLN A 43 -6.31 -3.50 -13.99
C GLN A 43 -6.80 -4.22 -12.72
N ALA A 44 -7.19 -5.49 -12.85
CA ALA A 44 -7.70 -6.28 -11.72
C ALA A 44 -6.64 -6.50 -10.62
N GLN A 45 -5.37 -6.64 -11.01
CA GLN A 45 -4.28 -6.80 -10.04
C GLN A 45 -4.00 -5.49 -9.30
N PHE A 46 -4.06 -4.35 -10.01
CA PHE A 46 -3.93 -3.03 -9.40
C PHE A 46 -5.08 -2.76 -8.42
N GLU A 47 -6.33 -2.97 -8.83
CA GLU A 47 -7.51 -2.79 -7.97
C GLU A 47 -7.48 -3.70 -6.75
N ARG A 48 -6.99 -4.95 -6.90
CA ARG A 48 -6.77 -5.84 -5.76
C ARG A 48 -5.73 -5.26 -4.79
N ALA A 49 -4.64 -4.69 -5.28
CA ALA A 49 -3.63 -4.08 -4.42
C ALA A 49 -4.19 -2.86 -3.65
N VAL A 50 -5.04 -2.04 -4.29
CA VAL A 50 -5.77 -0.95 -3.62
C VAL A 50 -6.78 -1.50 -2.60
N ALA A 51 -7.48 -2.59 -2.89
CA ALA A 51 -8.40 -3.20 -1.93
C ALA A 51 -7.68 -3.73 -0.68
N LEU A 52 -6.46 -4.27 -0.84
CA LEU A 52 -5.58 -4.66 0.27
C LEU A 52 -5.07 -3.45 1.06
N GLU A 53 -4.76 -2.35 0.37
CA GLU A 53 -4.38 -1.08 0.98
C GLU A 53 -5.50 -0.55 1.90
N HIS A 54 -6.73 -0.50 1.40
CA HIS A 54 -7.91 -0.11 2.18
C HIS A 54 -8.25 -1.11 3.30
N SER A 55 -7.77 -2.35 3.21
CA SER A 55 -7.89 -3.36 4.27
C SER A 55 -6.73 -3.31 5.26
N PHE A 56 -5.84 -2.32 5.15
CA PHE A 56 -4.65 -2.13 5.98
C PHE A 56 -3.66 -3.32 5.93
N TRP A 57 -3.69 -4.09 4.84
CA TRP A 57 -2.79 -5.23 4.61
C TRP A 57 -1.57 -4.82 3.78
N PHE A 58 -0.85 -3.80 4.28
CA PHE A 58 0.17 -3.05 3.53
C PHE A 58 1.24 -3.92 2.89
N GLY A 59 1.73 -4.96 3.58
CA GLY A 59 2.75 -5.86 3.02
C GLY A 59 2.29 -6.59 1.74
N GLU A 60 1.02 -6.98 1.67
CA GLU A 60 0.45 -7.62 0.48
C GLU A 60 0.10 -6.59 -0.60
N ALA A 61 -0.37 -5.40 -0.20
CA ALA A 61 -0.58 -4.28 -1.13
C ALA A 61 0.74 -3.90 -1.84
N ILE A 62 1.84 -3.74 -1.10
CA ILE A 62 3.18 -3.44 -1.63
C ILE A 62 3.64 -4.51 -2.63
N LYS A 63 3.45 -5.80 -2.31
CA LYS A 63 3.76 -6.90 -3.25
C LYS A 63 2.94 -6.79 -4.53
N GLY A 64 1.64 -6.53 -4.40
CA GLY A 64 0.71 -6.38 -5.53
C GLY A 64 1.12 -5.23 -6.45
N PHE A 65 1.33 -4.04 -5.88
CA PHE A 65 1.78 -2.85 -6.61
C PHE A 65 3.13 -3.06 -7.28
N ASN A 66 4.12 -3.62 -6.60
CA ASN A 66 5.43 -3.90 -7.19
C ASN A 66 5.34 -4.92 -8.34
N ALA A 67 4.46 -5.93 -8.23
CA ALA A 67 4.24 -6.89 -9.31
C ALA A 67 3.58 -6.24 -10.54
N VAL A 68 2.65 -5.29 -10.35
CA VAL A 68 2.10 -4.48 -11.45
C VAL A 68 3.21 -3.64 -12.11
N ALA A 69 4.01 -2.94 -11.31
CA ALA A 69 5.11 -2.11 -11.83
C ALA A 69 6.20 -2.93 -12.54
N GLN A 70 6.43 -4.17 -12.11
CA GLN A 70 7.35 -5.08 -12.78
C GLN A 70 6.80 -5.56 -14.14
N ALA A 71 5.49 -5.84 -14.21
CA ALA A 71 4.84 -6.30 -15.43
C ALA A 71 4.60 -5.16 -16.45
N ASP A 72 4.39 -3.94 -15.98
CA ASP A 72 4.31 -2.73 -16.79
C ASP A 72 5.21 -1.62 -16.21
N PRO A 73 6.48 -1.53 -16.65
CA PRO A 73 7.40 -0.50 -16.17
C PRO A 73 6.99 0.94 -16.50
N SER A 74 5.98 1.15 -17.36
CA SER A 74 5.42 2.48 -17.66
C SER A 74 4.29 2.89 -16.71
N CYS A 75 3.87 1.99 -15.81
CA CYS A 75 2.80 2.19 -14.84
C CYS A 75 3.31 2.89 -13.57
N GLY A 76 3.64 4.19 -13.65
CA GLY A 76 4.16 4.90 -12.46
C GLY A 76 3.17 5.02 -11.31
N ILE A 77 1.85 4.93 -11.58
CA ILE A 77 0.83 4.89 -10.52
C ILE A 77 0.93 3.61 -9.66
N ALA A 78 1.51 2.51 -10.16
CA ALA A 78 1.80 1.34 -9.32
C ALA A 78 2.88 1.64 -8.27
N HIS A 79 3.91 2.43 -8.62
CA HIS A 79 4.88 2.90 -7.64
C HIS A 79 4.27 3.89 -6.64
N TRP A 80 3.29 4.70 -7.05
CA TRP A 80 2.51 5.52 -6.11
C TRP A 80 1.78 4.65 -5.08
N GLY A 81 1.09 3.58 -5.51
CA GLY A 81 0.37 2.71 -4.58
C GLY A 81 1.29 2.08 -3.53
N ALA A 82 2.47 1.60 -3.96
CA ALA A 82 3.49 1.12 -3.03
C ALA A 82 3.99 2.23 -2.08
N ALA A 83 4.08 3.48 -2.55
CA ALA A 83 4.48 4.61 -1.73
C ALA A 83 3.44 4.99 -0.68
N VAL A 84 2.15 4.89 -1.00
CA VAL A 84 1.05 5.08 -0.04
C VAL A 84 1.10 4.00 1.04
N ALA A 85 1.28 2.73 0.65
CA ALA A 85 1.35 1.60 1.58
C ALA A 85 2.52 1.67 2.59
N TRP A 86 3.55 2.47 2.28
CA TRP A 86 4.69 2.70 3.16
C TRP A 86 4.52 3.88 4.11
N LEU A 87 3.47 4.70 4.00
CA LEU A 87 3.28 5.93 4.80
C LEU A 87 3.49 5.73 6.30
N GLY A 88 2.98 4.61 6.84
CA GLY A 88 3.08 4.29 8.27
C GLY A 88 4.42 3.72 8.73
N ASN A 89 5.38 3.49 7.83
CA ASN A 89 6.67 2.88 8.17
C ASN A 89 7.81 3.92 8.19
N PRO A 90 8.29 4.33 9.37
CA PRO A 90 9.40 5.30 9.48
C PRO A 90 10.75 4.75 9.02
N LEU A 91 10.87 3.42 8.78
CA LEU A 91 12.07 2.76 8.29
C LEU A 91 12.07 2.56 6.77
N ALA A 92 10.93 2.78 6.10
CA ALA A 92 10.86 2.70 4.65
C ALA A 92 11.54 3.95 4.05
N GLY A 93 12.66 3.75 3.35
CA GLY A 93 13.25 4.81 2.53
C GLY A 93 12.29 5.29 1.44
N PRO A 94 12.43 6.50 0.89
CA PRO A 94 11.40 7.18 0.11
C PRO A 94 11.06 6.42 -1.19
N PRO A 95 9.92 5.73 -1.25
CA PRO A 95 9.53 4.92 -2.41
C PRO A 95 9.07 5.77 -3.61
N VAL A 96 8.77 7.07 -3.41
CA VAL A 96 8.19 7.95 -4.43
C VAL A 96 9.12 8.26 -5.61
N ALA A 97 10.44 8.17 -5.45
CA ALA A 97 11.38 8.46 -6.52
C ALA A 97 11.14 7.57 -7.76
N ARG A 98 10.71 6.32 -7.55
CA ARG A 98 10.35 5.40 -8.63
C ARG A 98 9.07 5.81 -9.36
N ALA A 99 8.08 6.33 -8.62
CA ALA A 99 6.84 6.83 -9.21
C ALA A 99 7.10 8.03 -10.13
N LYS A 100 7.93 8.98 -9.68
CA LYS A 100 8.34 10.12 -10.51
C LYS A 100 9.14 9.70 -11.74
N ALA A 101 10.07 8.78 -11.58
CA ALA A 101 10.93 8.32 -12.67
C ALA A 101 10.14 7.54 -13.74
N ALA A 102 9.18 6.71 -13.34
CA ALA A 102 8.31 6.01 -14.28
C ALA A 102 7.31 6.96 -14.96
N GLY A 103 6.90 8.03 -14.27
CA GLY A 103 5.92 8.99 -14.76
C GLY A 103 4.50 8.40 -14.83
N ALA A 104 3.54 9.24 -15.22
CA ALA A 104 2.16 8.82 -15.40
C ALA A 104 1.58 9.43 -16.67
N LYS A 105 0.72 8.68 -17.36
CA LYS A 105 0.20 9.08 -18.69
C LYS A 105 -1.00 10.02 -18.58
N THR A 106 -1.67 10.05 -17.43
CA THR A 106 -2.86 10.90 -17.21
C THR A 106 -2.59 11.95 -16.14
N GLN A 107 -3.28 13.10 -16.26
CA GLN A 107 -3.19 14.14 -15.24
C GLN A 107 -3.64 13.65 -13.86
N ARG A 108 -4.70 12.83 -13.80
CA ARG A 108 -5.20 12.27 -12.54
C ARG A 108 -4.11 11.50 -11.81
N GLU A 109 -3.42 10.59 -12.50
CA GLU A 109 -2.34 9.81 -11.90
C GLU A 109 -1.12 10.68 -11.53
N GLN A 110 -0.79 11.68 -12.35
CA GLN A 110 0.26 12.65 -12.00
C GLN A 110 -0.08 13.41 -10.73
N ASP A 111 -1.35 13.79 -10.52
CA ASP A 111 -1.80 14.47 -9.32
C ASP A 111 -1.72 13.57 -8.08
N TYR A 112 -2.05 12.28 -8.19
CA TYR A 112 -1.84 11.31 -7.11
C TYR A 112 -0.36 11.17 -6.73
N ILE A 113 0.52 11.08 -7.72
CA ILE A 113 1.97 11.02 -7.51
C ILE A 113 2.48 12.31 -6.85
N ALA A 114 2.01 13.48 -7.32
CA ALA A 114 2.36 14.76 -6.73
C ALA A 114 1.87 14.89 -5.28
N ALA A 115 0.67 14.38 -4.97
CA ALA A 115 0.15 14.38 -3.62
C ALA A 115 1.04 13.58 -2.67
N ILE A 116 1.33 12.31 -2.98
CA ILE A 116 2.17 11.47 -2.10
C ILE A 116 3.61 11.99 -1.99
N GLU A 117 4.12 12.69 -3.01
CA GLU A 117 5.45 13.32 -2.97
C GLU A 117 5.57 14.34 -1.83
N THR A 118 4.50 15.06 -1.49
CA THR A 118 4.51 16.02 -0.37
C THR A 118 4.85 15.36 0.97
N PHE A 119 4.51 14.08 1.15
CA PHE A 119 4.89 13.33 2.34
C PHE A 119 6.37 13.00 2.38
N TYR A 120 7.00 12.71 1.24
CA TYR A 120 8.38 12.23 1.18
C TYR A 120 9.42 13.34 0.95
N THR A 121 8.98 14.56 0.65
CA THR A 121 9.85 15.73 0.47
C THR A 121 10.52 16.12 1.78
N ASP A 122 11.83 16.38 1.73
CA ASP A 122 12.66 16.83 2.88
C ASP A 122 12.48 15.97 4.14
N ALA A 123 12.28 14.65 4.00
CA ALA A 123 12.00 13.74 5.12
C ALA A 123 13.12 13.69 6.17
N GLU A 124 14.33 14.13 5.81
CA GLU A 124 15.49 14.29 6.70
C GLU A 124 15.51 15.60 7.49
N LYS A 125 14.68 16.58 7.11
CA LYS A 125 14.63 17.93 7.74
C LYS A 125 13.28 18.23 8.38
N VAL A 126 12.20 17.68 7.83
CA VAL A 126 10.82 17.99 8.23
C VAL A 126 10.24 16.79 8.99
N ASP A 127 9.69 17.05 10.17
CA ASP A 127 9.13 16.01 11.01
C ASP A 127 7.93 15.30 10.34
N HIS A 128 7.68 14.08 10.76
CA HIS A 128 6.64 13.22 10.19
C HIS A 128 5.25 13.86 10.21
N LYS A 129 4.87 14.54 11.31
CA LYS A 129 3.52 15.11 11.45
C LYS A 129 3.32 16.23 10.44
N THR A 130 4.31 17.11 10.28
CA THR A 130 4.25 18.19 9.29
C THR A 130 4.13 17.64 7.86
N ARG A 131 4.87 16.59 7.51
CA ARG A 131 4.75 15.91 6.20
C ARG A 131 3.42 15.21 6.00
N ALA A 132 2.88 14.57 7.03
CA ALA A 132 1.55 13.96 7.01
C ALA A 132 0.44 15.00 6.75
N VAL A 133 0.51 16.16 7.39
CA VAL A 133 -0.43 17.28 7.16
C VAL A 133 -0.27 17.86 5.75
N ALA A 134 0.94 17.90 5.20
CA ALA A 134 1.14 18.32 3.81
C ALA A 134 0.44 17.36 2.82
N TYR A 135 0.57 16.06 3.05
CA TYR A 135 -0.13 15.02 2.28
C TYR A 135 -1.65 15.10 2.41
N GLU A 136 -2.17 15.28 3.63
CA GLU A 136 -3.60 15.49 3.86
C GLU A 136 -4.14 16.66 3.03
N LYS A 137 -3.46 17.81 3.04
CA LYS A 137 -3.87 18.98 2.24
C LYS A 137 -3.79 18.71 0.73
N ALA A 138 -2.78 17.97 0.28
CA ALA A 138 -2.67 17.59 -1.12
C ALA A 138 -3.81 16.65 -1.54
N MET A 139 -4.20 15.71 -0.67
CA MET A 139 -5.36 14.84 -0.91
C MET A 139 -6.69 15.59 -0.85
N GLU A 140 -6.83 16.60 0.01
CA GLU A 140 -7.99 17.50 0.00
C GLU A 140 -8.13 18.18 -1.35
N ALA A 141 -7.06 18.78 -1.87
CA ALA A 141 -7.06 19.44 -3.16
C ALA A 141 -7.37 18.46 -4.31
N LEU A 142 -6.85 17.24 -4.24
CA LEU A 142 -7.09 16.19 -5.24
C LEU A 142 -8.57 15.75 -5.23
N ALA A 143 -9.15 15.49 -4.06
CA ALA A 143 -10.56 15.14 -3.92
C ALA A 143 -11.49 16.27 -4.41
N GLN A 144 -11.14 17.53 -4.15
CA GLN A 144 -11.88 18.69 -4.68
C GLN A 144 -11.76 18.81 -6.21
N LYS A 145 -10.60 18.51 -6.78
CA LYS A 145 -10.36 18.54 -8.23
C LYS A 145 -11.10 17.42 -8.96
N TYR A 146 -11.26 16.26 -8.31
CA TYR A 146 -11.89 15.07 -8.86
C TYR A 146 -13.10 14.61 -8.02
N PRO A 147 -14.21 15.37 -7.98
CA PRO A 147 -15.33 15.07 -7.07
C PRO A 147 -16.09 13.78 -7.39
N SER A 148 -15.92 13.23 -8.60
CA SER A 148 -16.49 11.92 -9.00
C SER A 148 -15.55 10.75 -8.77
N ASP A 149 -14.32 11.01 -8.32
CA ASP A 149 -13.32 9.99 -8.02
C ASP A 149 -13.47 9.53 -6.57
N LEU A 150 -14.18 8.42 -6.40
CA LEU A 150 -14.43 7.84 -5.07
C LEU A 150 -13.13 7.52 -4.33
N GLU A 151 -12.09 7.06 -5.04
CA GLU A 151 -10.82 6.71 -4.44
C GLU A 151 -10.09 7.95 -3.91
N ALA A 152 -10.21 9.10 -4.59
CA ALA A 152 -9.65 10.36 -4.11
C ALA A 152 -10.27 10.76 -2.77
N SER A 153 -11.60 10.67 -2.68
CA SER A 153 -12.36 10.94 -1.46
C SER A 153 -11.98 9.97 -0.34
N ILE A 154 -11.84 8.67 -0.62
CA ILE A 154 -11.44 7.67 0.38
C ILE A 154 -10.02 7.95 0.89
N PHE A 155 -9.05 8.15 0.01
CA PHE A 155 -7.67 8.46 0.44
C PHE A 155 -7.59 9.78 1.21
N TYR A 156 -8.42 10.77 0.87
CA TYR A 156 -8.52 12.00 1.66
C TYR A 156 -9.08 11.75 3.07
N ALA A 157 -10.17 10.99 3.20
CA ALA A 157 -10.72 10.61 4.50
C ALA A 157 -9.71 9.83 5.36
N LEU A 158 -8.93 8.94 4.74
CA LEU A 158 -7.84 8.23 5.43
C LEU A 158 -6.72 9.19 5.86
N ALA A 159 -6.36 10.17 5.04
CA ALA A 159 -5.35 11.16 5.40
C ALA A 159 -5.79 12.04 6.59
N LEU A 160 -7.05 12.45 6.64
CA LEU A 160 -7.63 13.17 7.80
C LEU A 160 -7.48 12.37 9.10
N ASN A 161 -7.71 11.06 9.04
CA ASN A 161 -7.54 10.18 10.20
C ASN A 161 -6.07 10.01 10.58
N ALA A 162 -5.17 9.93 9.60
CA ALA A 162 -3.72 9.79 9.83
C ALA A 162 -3.09 11.03 10.51
N THR A 163 -3.73 12.20 10.37
CA THR A 163 -3.25 13.48 10.90
C THR A 163 -4.04 13.98 12.10
N LEU A 164 -4.92 13.14 12.67
CA LEU A 164 -5.75 13.54 13.81
C LEU A 164 -4.92 14.12 14.96
N ASN A 165 -5.47 15.13 15.62
CA ASN A 165 -4.88 15.69 16.83
C ASN A 165 -5.48 14.99 18.06
N PRO A 166 -4.69 14.21 18.84
CA PRO A 166 -5.22 13.51 20.01
C PRO A 166 -5.73 14.44 21.12
N ASN A 167 -5.32 15.71 21.08
CA ASN A 167 -5.77 16.75 22.02
C ASN A 167 -7.02 17.50 21.54
N ASP A 168 -7.44 17.34 20.28
CA ASP A 168 -8.67 17.93 19.79
C ASP A 168 -9.88 17.12 20.28
N LYS A 169 -10.72 17.76 21.10
CA LYS A 169 -11.94 17.16 21.67
C LYS A 169 -13.18 17.40 20.80
N THR A 170 -13.05 18.15 19.72
CA THR A 170 -14.12 18.34 18.73
C THR A 170 -14.18 17.20 17.71
N TYR A 171 -13.10 16.41 17.61
CA TYR A 171 -12.95 15.32 16.63
C TYR A 171 -13.16 15.79 15.19
N ALA A 172 -12.72 17.00 14.87
CA ALA A 172 -13.06 17.67 13.61
C ALA A 172 -12.62 16.84 12.39
N ASN A 173 -11.38 16.32 12.40
CA ASN A 173 -10.87 15.50 11.29
C ASN A 173 -11.63 14.18 11.14
N GLN A 174 -11.93 13.50 12.24
CA GLN A 174 -12.64 12.22 12.22
C GLN A 174 -14.09 12.39 11.77
N LEU A 175 -14.79 13.43 12.24
CA LEU A 175 -16.14 13.75 11.80
C LEU A 175 -16.18 14.15 10.32
N LYS A 176 -15.18 14.92 9.85
CA LYS A 176 -15.04 15.24 8.43
C LYS A 176 -14.79 13.97 7.59
N ALA A 177 -13.87 13.10 8.03
CA ALA A 177 -13.59 11.83 7.37
C ALA A 177 -14.85 10.95 7.29
N ALA A 178 -15.62 10.83 8.38
CA ALA A 178 -16.88 10.11 8.39
C ALA A 178 -17.88 10.69 7.38
N SER A 179 -18.05 12.01 7.34
CA SER A 179 -18.97 12.67 6.39
C SER A 179 -18.62 12.49 4.91
N ILE A 180 -17.35 12.20 4.59
CA ILE A 180 -16.89 11.90 3.23
C ILE A 180 -17.25 10.47 2.82
N LEU A 181 -17.41 9.56 3.79
CA LEU A 181 -17.56 8.12 3.59
C LEU A 181 -18.99 7.60 3.81
N GLU A 182 -19.92 8.45 4.28
CA GLU A 182 -21.37 8.17 4.38
C GLU A 182 -22.10 8.42 3.06
#